data_AF-A0A7X7PNJ6-F1
#
_entry.id   AF-A0A7X7PNJ6-F1
#
_cell.length_a   1.000
_cell.length_b   1.000
_cell.length_c   1.000
_cell.angle_alpha   90.00
_cell.angle_beta   90.00
_cell.angle_gamma   90.00
#
_symmetry.space_group_name_H-M   'P 1'
#
loop_
_entity.id
_entity.type
_entity.pdbx_description
1 polymer ?
#
loop_
_entity_poly.entity_id
_entity_poly.type
_entity_poly.pdbx_seq_one_letter_code
_entity_poly.pdbx_strand_id
1 'polypeptide(L)'
;MEGANTAEAALTTATDAMQIALFVAVLWLLRGIAGSIRKREPFGGGNVRRLRAIGVLLVVGAPVVAAVDAGVGALLLRQLPDWQTLGLGGARFVFPAEALIAGLGVLILAQVFAHGLELREDVEGTI
;
A
#
# COMPACT_ATOMS: atom_id res chain seq x y z
N MET A 1 8.11 -35.24 -7.51
CA MET A 1 7.15 -34.20 -7.99
C MET A 1 6.44 -33.47 -6.86
N GLU A 2 6.54 -33.89 -5.58
CA GLU A 2 5.94 -33.17 -4.43
C GLU A 2 6.59 -31.81 -4.10
N GLY A 3 7.91 -31.67 -4.23
CA GLY A 3 8.61 -30.45 -3.80
C GLY A 3 8.35 -29.19 -4.65
N ALA A 4 7.95 -29.36 -5.92
CA ALA A 4 7.63 -28.24 -6.80
C ALA A 4 6.31 -27.57 -6.36
N ASN A 5 5.26 -28.37 -6.14
CA ASN A 5 3.97 -27.88 -5.64
C ASN A 5 4.08 -27.15 -4.30
N THR A 6 4.96 -27.59 -3.38
CA THR A 6 5.14 -26.91 -2.08
C THR A 6 5.82 -25.56 -2.23
N ALA A 7 6.77 -25.42 -3.16
CA ALA A 7 7.47 -24.16 -3.40
C ALA A 7 6.57 -23.13 -4.09
N GLU A 8 5.77 -23.57 -5.06
CA GLU A 8 4.77 -22.73 -5.74
C GLU A 8 3.71 -22.22 -4.75
N ALA A 9 3.18 -23.11 -3.89
CA ALA A 9 2.25 -22.75 -2.84
C ALA A 9 2.85 -21.76 -1.82
N ALA A 10 4.14 -21.89 -1.49
CA ALA A 10 4.81 -20.95 -0.59
C ALA A 10 4.98 -19.57 -1.24
N LEU A 11 5.30 -19.50 -2.53
CA LEU A 11 5.44 -18.26 -3.28
C LEU A 11 4.13 -17.49 -3.39
N THR A 12 3.03 -18.16 -3.72
CA THR A 12 1.70 -17.53 -3.79
C THR A 12 1.24 -17.06 -2.42
N THR A 13 1.39 -17.90 -1.38
CA THR A 13 1.04 -17.54 0.00
C THR A 13 1.85 -16.33 0.49
N ALA A 14 3.12 -16.23 0.12
CA ALA A 14 3.97 -15.09 0.48
C ALA A 14 3.50 -13.79 -0.19
N THR A 15 3.11 -13.85 -1.47
CA THR A 15 2.57 -12.69 -2.19
C THR A 15 1.23 -12.24 -1.59
N ASP A 16 0.33 -13.17 -1.29
CA ASP A 16 -0.95 -12.89 -0.63
C ASP A 16 -0.75 -12.26 0.75
N ALA A 17 0.18 -12.81 1.54
CA ALA A 17 0.54 -12.28 2.84
C ALA A 17 1.08 -10.85 2.75
N MET A 18 1.85 -10.53 1.71
CA MET A 18 2.36 -9.17 1.47
C MET A 18 1.23 -8.19 1.16
N GLN A 19 0.25 -8.58 0.35
CA GLN A 19 -0.93 -7.76 0.06
C GLN A 19 -1.80 -7.53 1.31
N ILE A 20 -2.02 -8.58 2.11
CA ILE A 20 -2.72 -8.47 3.39
C ILE A 20 -1.95 -7.56 4.35
N ALA A 21 -0.63 -7.68 4.44
CA ALA A 21 0.21 -6.84 5.29
C ALA A 21 0.11 -5.36 4.90
N LEU A 22 0.14 -5.05 3.60
CA LEU A 22 -0.07 -3.68 3.08
C LEU A 22 -1.43 -3.14 3.52
N PHE A 23 -2.49 -3.92 3.33
CA PHE A 23 -3.85 -3.55 3.69
C PHE A 23 -4.00 -3.30 5.21
N VAL A 24 -3.49 -4.21 6.04
CA VAL A 24 -3.49 -4.09 7.50
C VAL A 24 -2.70 -2.87 7.95
N ALA A 25 -1.55 -2.58 7.33
CA ALA A 25 -0.75 -1.40 7.65
C ALA A 25 -1.53 -0.09 7.38
N VAL A 26 -2.22 0.00 6.24
CA VAL A 26 -3.09 1.16 5.92
C VAL A 26 -4.21 1.30 6.95
N LEU A 27 -4.94 0.23 7.26
CA LEU A 27 -6.02 0.25 8.24
C LEU A 27 -5.54 0.64 9.64
N TRP A 28 -4.36 0.17 10.04
CA TRP A 28 -3.78 0.50 11.33
C TRP A 28 -3.42 1.99 11.43
N LEU A 29 -2.85 2.57 10.37
CA LEU A 29 -2.55 4.00 10.29
C LEU A 29 -3.84 4.84 10.32
N LEU A 30 -4.87 4.43 9.58
CA LEU A 30 -6.20 5.07 9.60
C LEU A 30 -6.84 4.99 10.99
N ARG A 31 -6.74 3.86 11.69
CA ARG A 31 -7.23 3.72 13.07
C ARG A 31 -6.54 4.69 14.02
N GLY A 32 -5.24 4.94 13.82
CA GLY A 32 -4.49 5.96 14.55
C GLY A 32 -5.07 7.37 14.36
N ILE A 33 -5.41 7.73 13.12
CA ILE A 33 -6.03 9.02 12.78
C ILE A 33 -7.45 9.15 13.35
N ALA A 34 -8.27 8.10 13.25
CA ALA A 34 -9.60 8.07 13.84
C ALA A 34 -9.57 8.28 15.36
N GLY A 35 -8.56 7.71 16.03
CA GLY A 35 -8.34 7.90 17.45
C GLY A 35 -8.04 9.35 17.85
N SER A 36 -7.30 10.11 17.04
CA SER A 36 -7.00 11.52 17.31
C SER A 36 -8.17 12.47 17.00
N ILE A 37 -9.01 12.13 16.02
CA ILE A 37 -10.23 12.90 15.75
C ILE A 37 -11.15 12.87 16.98
N ARG A 38 -11.27 11.71 17.63
CA ARG A 38 -12.00 11.58 18.91
C ARG A 38 -11.45 12.47 20.03
N LYS A 39 -10.15 12.82 19.98
CA LYS A 39 -9.50 13.71 20.95
C LYS A 39 -9.58 15.20 20.56
N ARG A 40 -10.30 15.54 19.48
CA ARG A 40 -10.42 16.91 18.93
C ARG A 40 -9.08 17.53 18.49
N GLU A 41 -8.08 16.72 18.22
CA GLU A 41 -6.77 17.14 17.70
C GLU A 41 -6.52 16.57 16.30
N PRO A 42 -7.28 16.99 15.28
CA PRO A 42 -7.11 16.47 13.92
C PRO A 42 -5.74 16.84 13.34
N PHE A 43 -5.20 18.01 13.69
CA PHE A 43 -3.96 18.56 13.13
C PHE A 43 -2.68 18.21 13.91
N GLY A 44 -2.69 17.19 14.78
CA GLY A 44 -1.46 16.80 15.46
C GLY A 44 -0.38 16.29 14.49
N GLY A 45 0.90 16.63 14.73
CA GLY A 45 2.03 16.19 13.89
C GLY A 45 2.13 14.67 13.71
N GLY A 46 1.60 13.90 14.68
CA GLY A 46 1.45 12.44 14.55
C GLY A 46 0.54 12.02 13.39
N ASN A 47 -0.54 12.76 13.11
CA ASN A 47 -1.44 12.46 11.99
C ASN A 47 -0.83 12.84 10.65
N VAL A 48 -0.08 13.94 10.59
CA VAL A 48 0.69 14.32 9.39
C VAL A 48 1.65 13.17 9.02
N ARG A 49 2.39 12.64 10.01
CA ARG A 49 3.29 11.50 9.77
C ARG A 49 2.56 10.24 9.32
N ARG A 50 1.39 9.95 9.89
CA ARG A 50 0.55 8.80 9.49
C ARG A 50 0.00 8.97 8.07
N LEU A 51 -0.51 10.15 7.71
CA LEU A 51 -0.99 10.45 6.37
C LEU A 51 0.15 10.35 5.35
N ARG A 52 1.33 10.92 5.65
CA ARG A 52 2.52 10.74 4.79
C ARG A 52 2.87 9.26 4.61
N ALA A 53 2.84 8.48 5.69
CA ALA A 53 3.11 7.04 5.63
C ALA A 53 2.09 6.30 4.76
N ILE A 54 0.78 6.55 4.91
CA ILE A 54 -0.27 5.95 4.05
C ILE A 54 -0.04 6.33 2.59
N GLY A 55 0.19 7.62 2.32
CA GLY A 55 0.43 8.12 0.97
C GLY A 55 1.63 7.45 0.30
N VAL A 56 2.77 7.36 0.99
CA VAL A 56 3.97 6.65 0.49
C VAL A 56 3.69 5.16 0.30
N LEU A 57 3.00 4.52 1.24
CA LEU A 57 2.67 3.09 1.15
C LEU A 57 1.79 2.78 -0.06
N LEU A 58 0.86 3.66 -0.40
CA LEU A 58 0.00 3.49 -1.58
C LEU A 58 0.73 3.82 -2.88
N VAL A 59 1.54 4.89 -2.92
CA VAL A 59 2.27 5.31 -4.12
C VAL A 59 3.39 4.34 -4.48
N VAL A 60 4.11 3.82 -3.48
CA VAL A 60 5.29 2.96 -3.70
C VAL A 60 4.97 1.50 -3.39
N GLY A 61 4.31 1.23 -2.28
CA GLY A 61 4.02 -0.15 -1.85
C GLY A 61 3.09 -0.88 -2.81
N ALA A 62 2.02 -0.24 -3.31
CA ALA A 62 1.10 -0.91 -4.23
C ALA A 62 1.77 -1.32 -5.57
N PRO A 63 2.55 -0.45 -6.25
CA PRO A 63 3.32 -0.88 -7.42
C PRO A 63 4.34 -1.98 -7.14
N VAL A 64 5.02 -1.94 -5.99
CA VAL A 64 5.96 -2.99 -5.59
C VAL A 64 5.25 -4.33 -5.44
N VAL A 65 4.11 -4.36 -4.75
CA VAL A 65 3.29 -5.59 -4.60
C VAL A 65 2.84 -6.10 -5.97
N ALA A 66 2.32 -5.23 -6.83
CA ALA A 66 1.88 -5.61 -8.18
C ALA A 66 3.04 -6.13 -9.06
N ALA A 67 4.24 -5.57 -8.92
CA ALA A 67 5.42 -6.03 -9.66
C ALA A 67 5.90 -7.40 -9.18
N VAL A 68 5.90 -7.63 -7.86
CA VAL A 68 6.23 -8.94 -7.28
C VAL A 68 5.21 -9.99 -7.71
N ASP A 69 3.92 -9.69 -7.64
CA ASP A 69 2.84 -10.60 -8.05
C ASP A 69 2.95 -10.98 -9.53
N ALA A 70 3.13 -9.98 -10.41
CA ALA A 70 3.36 -10.23 -11.84
C ALA A 70 4.63 -11.05 -12.10
N GLY A 71 5.71 -10.81 -11.34
CA GLY A 71 6.97 -11.55 -11.44
C GLY A 71 6.82 -13.01 -11.01
N VAL A 72 6.16 -13.26 -9.87
CA VAL A 72 5.86 -14.61 -9.38
C VAL A 72 4.96 -15.34 -10.37
N GLY A 73 3.87 -14.71 -10.84
CA GLY A 73 3.00 -15.27 -11.87
C GLY A 73 3.76 -15.64 -13.15
N ALA A 74 4.67 -14.77 -13.61
CA ALA A 74 5.46 -15.03 -14.81
C ALA A 74 6.46 -16.19 -14.62
N LEU A 75 7.04 -16.33 -13.43
CA LEU A 75 7.91 -17.46 -13.10
C LEU A 75 7.14 -18.77 -13.05
N LEU A 76 5.95 -18.77 -12.45
CA LEU A 76 5.07 -19.94 -12.40
C LEU A 76 4.67 -20.39 -13.81
N LEU A 77 4.21 -19.46 -14.66
CA LEU A 77 3.84 -19.76 -16.05
C LEU A 77 4.96 -20.40 -16.87
N ARG A 78 6.23 -20.03 -16.64
CA ARG A 78 7.38 -20.64 -17.31
C ARG A 78 7.64 -22.09 -16.91
N GLN A 79 7.07 -22.55 -15.80
CA GLN A 79 7.19 -23.94 -15.33
C GLN A 79 6.10 -24.84 -15.90
N LEU A 80 5.03 -24.29 -16.50
CA LEU A 80 4.00 -25.08 -17.17
C LEU A 80 4.43 -25.47 -18.59
N PRO A 81 4.12 -26.70 -19.05
CA PRO A 81 4.21 -27.09 -20.46
C PRO A 81 3.38 -26.17 -21.37
N ASP A 82 3.88 -25.90 -22.58
CA ASP A 82 3.27 -24.97 -23.55
C ASP A 82 1.78 -25.27 -23.81
N TRP A 83 1.37 -26.55 -23.80
CA TRP A 83 -0.02 -26.95 -24.01
C TRP A 83 -0.98 -26.55 -22.88
N GLN A 84 -0.48 -26.34 -21.66
CA GLN A 84 -1.26 -25.82 -20.52
C GLN A 84 -1.34 -24.29 -20.53
N THR A 85 -0.43 -23.61 -21.24
CA THR A 85 -0.44 -22.14 -21.37
C THR A 85 -1.31 -21.64 -22.52
N LEU A 86 -1.73 -22.52 -23.45
CA LEU A 86 -2.63 -22.20 -24.56
C LEU A 86 -4.01 -21.77 -24.03
N GLY A 87 -4.21 -20.46 -23.88
CA GLY A 87 -5.47 -19.85 -23.43
C GLY A 87 -5.39 -19.18 -22.06
N LEU A 88 -4.30 -19.37 -21.30
CA LEU A 88 -4.03 -18.58 -20.10
C LEU A 88 -3.45 -17.23 -20.55
N GLY A 89 -4.20 -16.15 -20.34
CA GLY A 89 -3.64 -14.81 -20.46
C GLY A 89 -2.40 -14.72 -19.58
N GLY A 90 -1.23 -14.47 -20.17
CA GLY A 90 0.03 -14.50 -19.43
C GLY A 90 0.02 -13.57 -18.21
N ALA A 91 0.89 -13.84 -17.23
CA ALA A 91 1.05 -12.99 -16.05
C ALA A 91 1.36 -11.57 -16.50
N ARG A 92 0.36 -10.72 -16.36
CA ARG A 92 0.39 -9.34 -16.81
C ARG A 92 0.51 -8.45 -15.60
N PHE A 93 1.52 -7.59 -15.62
CA PHE A 93 1.59 -6.49 -14.68
C PHE A 93 0.39 -5.56 -14.90
N VAL A 94 -0.46 -5.45 -13.87
CA VAL A 94 -1.56 -4.50 -13.81
C VAL A 94 -1.11 -3.32 -12.96
N PHE A 95 -0.98 -2.17 -13.59
CA PHE A 95 -0.55 -0.95 -12.89
C PHE A 95 -1.66 -0.46 -11.95
N PRO A 96 -1.41 -0.32 -10.63
CA PRO A 96 -2.43 0.03 -9.66
C PRO A 96 -2.71 1.55 -9.64
N ALA A 97 -3.29 2.07 -10.72
CA ALA A 97 -3.55 3.49 -10.89
C ALA A 97 -4.45 4.07 -9.78
N GLU A 98 -5.45 3.32 -9.34
CA GLU A 98 -6.36 3.73 -8.26
C GLU A 98 -5.62 3.95 -6.94
N ALA A 99 -4.71 3.04 -6.59
CA ALA A 99 -3.89 3.16 -5.38
C ALA A 99 -2.95 4.38 -5.47
N LEU A 100 -2.40 4.66 -6.64
CA LEU A 100 -1.58 5.85 -6.86
C LEU A 100 -2.36 7.15 -6.70
N ILE A 101 -3.55 7.25 -7.31
CA ILE A 101 -4.41 8.42 -7.18
C ILE A 101 -4.81 8.61 -5.71
N ALA A 102 -5.22 7.55 -5.02
CA ALA A 102 -5.54 7.59 -3.61
C ALA A 102 -4.33 8.02 -2.75
N GLY A 103 -3.16 7.43 -3.01
CA GLY A 103 -1.92 7.76 -2.30
C GLY A 103 -1.49 9.20 -2.48
N LEU A 104 -1.55 9.72 -3.72
CA LEU A 104 -1.30 11.13 -4.01
C LEU A 104 -2.30 12.05 -3.29
N GLY A 105 -3.59 11.72 -3.33
CA GLY A 105 -4.62 12.45 -2.59
C GLY A 105 -4.34 12.51 -1.09
N VAL A 106 -3.92 11.38 -0.50
CA VAL A 106 -3.53 11.31 0.91
C VAL A 106 -2.26 12.13 1.21
N LEU A 107 -1.26 12.14 0.31
CA LEU A 107 -0.08 13.00 0.46
C LEU A 107 -0.43 14.48 0.41
N ILE A 108 -1.34 14.89 -0.47
CA ILE A 108 -1.86 16.26 -0.53
C ILE A 108 -2.53 16.61 0.79
N LEU A 109 -3.42 15.74 1.31
CA LEU A 109 -4.04 15.93 2.61
C LEU A 109 -3.01 16.04 3.73
N ALA A 110 -1.94 15.24 3.69
CA ALA A 110 -0.86 15.32 4.67
C ALA A 110 -0.18 16.70 4.68
N GLN A 111 0.02 17.32 3.51
CA GLN A 111 0.59 18.66 3.42
C GLN A 111 -0.39 19.74 3.89
N VAL A 112 -1.67 19.63 3.55
CA VAL A 112 -2.70 20.54 4.05
C VAL A 112 -2.75 20.50 5.59
N PHE A 113 -2.66 19.31 6.17
CA PHE A 113 -2.65 19.15 7.63
C PHE A 113 -1.36 19.68 8.26
N ALA A 114 -0.21 19.53 7.59
CA ALA A 114 1.06 20.09 8.06
C ALA A 114 1.01 21.62 8.09
N HIS A 115 0.47 22.24 7.05
CA HIS A 115 0.31 23.68 6.99
C HIS A 115 -0.71 24.19 8.01
N GLY A 116 -1.81 23.46 8.23
CA GLY A 116 -2.78 23.78 9.27
C GLY A 116 -2.21 23.71 10.69
N LEU A 117 -1.21 22.85 10.92
CA LEU A 117 -0.48 22.78 12.20
C LEU A 117 0.43 23.99 12.38
N GLU A 118 1.19 24.37 11.35
CA GLU A 118 2.07 25.55 11.35
C GLU A 118 1.28 26.83 11.64
N LEU A 119 0.15 27.04 10.95
CA LEU A 119 -0.73 28.19 11.19
C LEU A 119 -1.26 28.27 12.63
N ARG A 120 -1.49 27.11 13.26
CA ARG A 120 -1.96 27.06 14.65
C ARG A 120 -0.84 27.43 15.61
N GLU A 121 0.38 26.96 15.36
CA GLU A 121 1.56 27.30 16.16
C GLU A 121 1.86 28.81 16.10
N ASP A 122 1.72 29.44 14.93
CA ASP A 122 1.91 30.89 14.75
C ASP A 122 0.89 31.72 15.57
N VAL A 123 -0.38 31.31 15.59
CA VAL A 123 -1.43 32.00 16.34
C VAL A 123 -1.26 31.83 17.85
N GLU A 124 -0.93 30.61 18.30
CA GLU A 124 -0.72 30.33 19.74
C GLU A 124 0.58 30.97 20.26
N GLY A 125 1.60 31.17 19.42
CA GLY A 125 2.86 31.82 19.78
C GLY A 125 2.84 33.35 19.85
N THR A 126 1.74 33.99 19.43
CA THR A 126 1.61 35.46 19.40
C THR A 126 0.88 36.04 20.64
N ILE A 127 0.45 35.19 21.58
CA ILE A 127 -0.24 35.60 22.82
C ILE A 127 0.73 35.59 24.00
#